data_AF-A0A101KN66-F1
#
_entry.id   AF-A0A101KN66-F1
#
_cell.length_a   1.000
_cell.length_b   1.000
_cell.length_c   1.000
_cell.angle_alpha   90.00
_cell.angle_beta   90.00
_cell.angle_gamma   90.00
#
_symmetry.space_group_name_H-M   'P 1'
#
loop_
_entity.id
_entity.type
_entity.pdbx_description
1 polymer ?
#
loop_
_entity_poly.entity_id
_entity_poly.type
_entity_poly.pdbx_seq_one_letter_code
_entity_poly.pdbx_strand_id
1 'polypeptide(L)' 'MNTDGTWLGHGGYGGQFMLANPDTGTVVVYFSVLENASAYDPDFSAPLVKMMGEVAARC' A
#
# COMPACT_ATOMS: atom_id res chain seq x y z
N MET A 1 6.57 -5.83 -6.10
CA MET A 1 5.29 -6.56 -6.15
C MET A 1 5.20 -7.34 -4.86
N ASN A 2 4.14 -7.11 -4.08
CA ASN A 2 3.99 -7.55 -2.69
C ASN A 2 2.63 -8.24 -2.53
N THR A 3 2.52 -9.18 -1.59
CA THR A 3 1.26 -9.86 -1.25
C THR A 3 1.33 -10.42 0.16
N ASP A 4 0.19 -10.59 0.81
CA ASP A 4 0.04 -11.35 2.06
C ASP A 4 -0.74 -12.66 1.89
N GLY A 5 -1.02 -13.04 0.63
CA GLY A 5 -1.88 -14.18 0.28
C GLY A 5 -3.35 -13.83 0.06
N THR A 6 -3.81 -12.66 0.51
CA THR A 6 -5.18 -12.16 0.29
C THR A 6 -5.18 -11.05 -0.76
N TRP A 7 -4.32 -10.05 -0.60
CA TRP A 7 -4.23 -8.92 -1.54
C TRP A 7 -2.91 -8.91 -2.32
N LEU A 8 -2.90 -8.19 -3.44
CA LEU A 8 -1.72 -7.93 -4.28
C LEU A 8 -1.42 -6.43 -4.26
N GLY A 9 -0.15 -6.04 -4.20
CA GLY A 9 0.23 -4.64 -4.13
C GLY A 9 1.56 -4.29 -4.80
N HIS A 10 1.72 -3.00 -5.10
CA HIS A 10 2.90 -2.46 -5.75
C HIS A 10 3.23 -1.07 -5.19
N GLY A 11 4.47 -0.89 -4.74
CA GLY A 11 4.98 0.42 -4.34
C GLY A 11 5.45 1.23 -5.55
N GLY A 12 5.16 2.53 -5.55
CA GLY A 12 5.74 3.50 -6.48
C GLY A 12 6.80 4.36 -5.78
N TYR A 13 7.60 5.06 -6.58
CA TYR A 13 8.63 5.97 -6.07
C TYR A 13 8.01 7.13 -5.28
N GLY A 14 8.66 7.59 -4.20
CA GLY A 14 8.16 8.70 -3.38
C GLY A 14 7.06 8.33 -2.37
N GLY A 15 6.98 7.06 -1.97
CA GLY A 15 6.03 6.58 -0.96
C GLY A 15 4.63 6.27 -1.49
N GLN A 16 4.48 6.16 -2.81
CA GLN A 16 3.22 5.75 -3.43
C GLN A 16 2.98 4.26 -3.20
N PHE A 17 1.72 3.85 -3.05
CA PHE A 17 1.37 2.44 -2.98
C PHE A 17 -0.01 2.18 -3.56
N MET A 18 -0.17 1.04 -4.24
CA MET A 18 -1.45 0.54 -4.71
C MET A 18 -1.60 -0.90 -4.27
N LEU A 19 -2.81 -1.26 -3.84
CA LEU A 19 -3.18 -2.60 -3.40
C LEU A 19 -4.57 -2.95 -3.91
N ALA A 20 -4.76 -4.20 -4.31
CA ALA A 20 -6.03 -4.77 -4.74
C ALA A 20 -6.32 -6.04 -3.94
N ASN A 21 -7.50 -6.10 -3.31
CA ASN A 21 -8.05 -7.29 -2.68
C ASN A 21 -9.12 -7.90 -3.60
N PRO A 22 -8.82 -9.01 -4.32
CA PRO A 22 -9.77 -9.66 -5.22
C PRO A 22 -10.96 -10.30 -4.49
N ASP A 23 -10.80 -10.71 -3.23
CA ASP A 23 -11.87 -11.37 -2.46
C ASP A 23 -13.02 -10.40 -2.15
N THR A 24 -12.70 -9.12 -1.94
CA THR A 24 -13.67 -8.04 -1.69
C THR A 24 -13.96 -7.17 -2.92
N GLY A 25 -13.17 -7.31 -3.99
CA GLY A 25 -13.22 -6.43 -5.16
C GLY A 25 -12.76 -5.00 -4.88
N THR A 26 -12.06 -4.75 -3.76
CA THR A 26 -11.64 -3.40 -3.35
C THR A 26 -10.21 -3.10 -3.78
N VAL A 27 -9.99 -1.89 -4.29
CA VAL A 27 -8.65 -1.34 -4.60
C VAL A 27 -8.41 -0.11 -3.75
N VAL A 28 -7.25 -0.05 -3.09
CA VAL A 28 -6.82 1.10 -2.29
C VAL A 28 -5.56 1.68 -2.93
N VAL A 29 -5.57 2.99 -3.19
CA VAL A 29 -4.48 3.73 -3.83
C VAL A 29 -4.06 4.89 -2.94
N TYR A 30 -2.76 5.04 -2.73
CA TYR A 30 -2.16 6.13 -1.98
C TYR A 30 -1.12 6.84 -2.84
N PHE A 31 -1.33 8.15 -3.03
CA PHE A 31 -0.38 9.05 -3.68
C PHE A 31 0.33 9.88 -2.62
N SER A 32 1.65 10.01 -2.76
CA SER A 32 2.51 10.64 -1.77
C SER A 32 3.68 11.34 -2.40
N VAL A 33 4.26 12.26 -1.64
CA VAL A 33 5.62 12.76 -1.82
C VAL A 33 6.34 12.53 -0.50
N LEU A 34 7.37 11.67 -0.49
CA LEU A 34 8.29 11.57 0.64
C LEU A 34 9.42 12.59 0.45
N GLU A 35 9.46 13.58 1.32
CA GLU A 35 10.49 14.63 1.32
C GLU A 35 11.76 14.15 2.01
N ASN A 36 12.43 13.16 1.40
CA ASN A 36 13.74 12.69 1.83
C ASN A 36 14.61 12.32 0.62
N ALA A 37 15.91 12.18 0.82
CA ALA A 37 16.86 11.94 -0.27
C ALA A 37 16.68 10.57 -0.96
N SER A 38 16.08 9.59 -0.29
CA SER A 38 15.89 8.23 -0.80
C SER A 38 14.53 8.01 -1.47
N ALA A 39 13.59 8.95 -1.30
CA ALA A 39 12.17 8.80 -1.63
C ALA A 39 11.55 7.51 -1.05
N TYR A 40 12.08 7.04 0.09
CA TYR A 40 11.74 5.78 0.73
C TYR A 40 11.86 5.90 2.25
N ASP A 41 10.87 5.35 2.95
CA ASP A 41 10.81 5.30 4.41
C ASP A 41 10.03 4.03 4.84
N PRO A 42 10.69 3.00 5.41
CA PRO A 42 10.04 1.76 5.83
C PRO A 42 9.12 1.97 7.04
N ASP A 43 9.46 2.90 7.94
CA ASP A 43 8.70 3.18 9.16
C ASP A 43 7.37 3.89 8.83
N PHE A 44 7.34 4.64 7.73
CA PHE A 44 6.11 5.16 7.14
C PHE A 44 5.34 4.12 6.33
N SER A 45 6.01 3.40 5.43
CA SER A 45 5.32 2.55 4.44
C SER A 45 4.72 1.28 5.03
N ALA A 46 5.36 0.64 6.02
CA ALA A 46 4.83 -0.56 6.65
C ALA A 46 3.45 -0.36 7.32
N PRO A 47 3.24 0.63 8.21
CA PRO A 47 1.93 0.88 8.80
C PRO A 47 0.89 1.36 7.78
N LEU A 48 1.31 2.13 6.76
CA LEU A 48 0.43 2.52 5.65
C LEU A 48 -0.14 1.29 4.93
N VAL A 49 0.72 0.37 4.49
CA VAL A 49 0.30 -0.84 3.76
C VAL A 49 -0.61 -1.70 4.62
N LYS A 50 -0.30 -1.83 5.93
CA LYS A 50 -1.17 -2.54 6.88
C LYS A 50 -2.58 -1.93 6.93
N MET A 51 -2.68 -0.62 7.11
CA MET A 51 -3.96 0.09 7.14
C MET A 51 -4.72 -0.06 5.81
N MET A 52 -4.04 0.03 4.68
CA MET A 52 -4.65 -0.17 3.36
C MET A 52 -5.25 -1.59 3.23
N GLY A 53 -4.54 -2.62 3.70
CA GLY A 53 -5.06 -3.99 3.76
C GLY A 53 -6.31 -4.11 4.64
N GLU A 54 -6.28 -3.49 5.82
CA GLU A 54 -7.46 -3.44 6.71
C GLU A 54 -8.65 -2.74 6.04
N VAL A 55 -8.44 -1.63 5.33
CA VAL A 55 -9.51 -0.93 4.57
C VAL A 55 -10.06 -1.82 3.46
N ALA A 56 -9.18 -2.49 2.70
CA ALA A 56 -9.59 -3.35 1.61
C ALA A 56 -10.36 -4.61 2.07
N ALA A 57 -10.31 -4.95 3.35
CA ALA A 57 -10.99 -6.11 3.93
C ALA A 57 -12.37 -5.80 4.54
N ARG A 58 -12.84 -4.54 4.59
CA ARG A 58 -14.04 -4.11 5.34
C ARG A 58 -15.40 -4.41 4.68
N CYS A 59 -15.51 -5.45 3.86
CA CYS A 59 -16.79 -5.83 3.23
C CYS A 59 -17.63 -6.74 4.13
#